data_AF-A0A656Z2F4-F1
#
_entry.id   AF-A0A656Z2F4-F1
#
_cell.length_a   1.000
_cell.length_b   1.000
_cell.length_c   1.000
_cell.angle_alpha   90.00
_cell.angle_beta   90.00
_cell.angle_gamma   90.00
#
_symmetry.space_group_name_H-M   'P 1'
#
loop_
_entity.id
_entity.type
_entity.pdbx_description
1 polymer ?
#
loop_
_entity_poly.entity_id
_entity_poly.type
_entity_poly.pdbx_seq_one_letter_code
_entity_poly.pdbx_strand_id
1 'polypeptide(L)'
;AALRRFTQVHAEGAKLIDLGCMQINHYYHSSEFPSVGAMLQPSLNVDYAARFLKRLREREGNWTMAVARYHAGPNNDPAQKRYVCRVMTNMIATGFGNWTPQAKNFCAG
;
A
#
# COMPACT_ATOMS: atom_id res chain seq x y z
N ALA A 1 13.56 -4.94 -19.00
CA ALA A 1 12.23 -5.55 -19.19
C ALA A 1 11.13 -4.75 -18.49
N ALA A 2 11.21 -4.56 -17.16
CA ALA A 2 10.20 -3.84 -16.38
C ALA A 2 9.94 -2.38 -16.83
N LEU A 3 10.99 -1.57 -17.02
CA LEU A 3 10.84 -0.18 -17.49
C LEU A 3 10.12 -0.08 -18.84
N ARG A 4 10.47 -0.95 -19.80
CA ARG A 4 9.80 -0.99 -21.11
C ARG A 4 8.32 -1.33 -20.96
N ARG A 5 7.99 -2.31 -20.12
CA ARG A 5 6.58 -2.69 -19.87
C ARG A 5 5.82 -1.54 -19.23
N PHE A 6 6.42 -0.85 -18.25
CA PHE A 6 5.84 0.34 -17.66
C PHE A 6 5.54 1.41 -18.72
N THR A 7 6.54 1.79 -19.53
CA THR A 7 6.37 2.81 -20.57
C THR A 7 5.25 2.44 -21.54
N GLN A 8 5.17 1.16 -21.93
CA GLN A 8 4.11 0.67 -22.81
C GLN A 8 2.72 0.82 -22.17
N VAL A 9 2.49 0.25 -20.99
CA VAL A 9 1.15 0.30 -20.37
C VAL A 9 0.74 1.72 -19.99
N HIS A 10 1.71 2.55 -19.61
CA HIS A 10 1.44 3.94 -19.29
C HIS A 10 1.03 4.73 -20.54
N ALA A 11 1.70 4.49 -21.68
CA ALA A 11 1.31 5.06 -22.97
C ALA A 11 -0.06 4.56 -23.45
N GLU A 12 -0.44 3.33 -23.10
CA GLU A 12 -1.79 2.77 -23.32
C GLU A 12 -2.86 3.36 -22.37
N GLY A 13 -2.48 4.31 -21.49
CA GLY A 13 -3.39 5.04 -20.62
C GLY A 13 -3.58 4.43 -19.22
N ALA A 14 -2.83 3.38 -18.87
CA ALA A 14 -2.87 2.84 -17.52
C ALA A 14 -2.37 3.88 -16.49
N LYS A 15 -3.23 4.21 -15.54
CA LYS A 15 -2.94 5.18 -14.47
C LYS A 15 -2.41 4.50 -13.20
N LEU A 16 -3.09 3.44 -12.76
CA LEU A 16 -2.76 2.70 -11.54
C LEU A 16 -1.80 1.56 -11.88
N ILE A 17 -0.51 1.80 -11.69
CA ILE A 17 0.55 0.83 -12.00
C ILE A 17 1.40 0.64 -10.74
N ASP A 18 1.43 -0.59 -10.22
CA ASP A 18 2.22 -0.95 -9.04
C ASP A 18 3.63 -1.42 -9.45
N LEU A 19 4.65 -0.89 -8.76
CA LEU A 19 6.04 -1.06 -9.12
C LEU A 19 6.86 -1.70 -7.99
N GLY A 20 7.73 -2.64 -8.39
CA GLY A 20 8.73 -3.26 -7.52
C GLY A 20 8.15 -4.28 -6.52
N CYS A 21 9.02 -4.76 -5.63
CA CYS A 21 8.70 -5.82 -4.67
C CYS A 21 7.64 -5.41 -3.63
N MET A 22 7.55 -4.13 -3.28
CA MET A 22 6.56 -3.60 -2.34
C MET A 22 5.30 -3.09 -3.04
N GLN A 23 5.19 -3.26 -4.36
CA GLN A 23 4.01 -2.89 -5.15
C GLN A 23 3.58 -1.43 -4.93
N ILE A 24 4.52 -0.49 -5.04
CA ILE A 24 4.25 0.93 -4.83
C ILE A 24 3.52 1.48 -6.05
N ASN A 25 2.34 2.05 -5.82
CA ASN A 25 1.54 2.62 -6.90
C ASN A 25 2.15 3.92 -7.45
N HIS A 26 2.46 3.94 -8.76
CA HIS A 26 3.06 5.08 -9.46
C HIS A 26 2.20 6.35 -9.38
N TYR A 27 0.88 6.22 -9.50
CA TYR A 27 -0.02 7.39 -9.51
C TYR A 27 0.03 8.18 -8.21
N TYR A 28 0.13 7.50 -7.06
CA TYR A 28 0.08 8.13 -5.75
C TYR A 28 1.45 8.53 -5.19
N HIS A 29 2.51 7.82 -5.58
CA HIS A 29 3.80 7.90 -4.87
C HIS A 29 4.99 8.28 -5.77
N SER A 30 4.79 8.48 -7.08
CA SER A 30 5.89 8.80 -8.01
C SER A 30 6.69 10.04 -7.63
N SER A 31 6.06 11.06 -7.03
CA SER A 31 6.72 12.29 -6.58
C SER A 31 7.78 12.08 -5.49
N GLU A 32 7.75 10.92 -4.82
CA GLU A 32 8.70 10.57 -3.75
C GLU A 32 9.97 9.89 -4.30
N PHE A 33 10.04 9.70 -5.62
CA PHE A 33 11.14 9.05 -6.29
C PHE A 33 11.69 9.95 -7.41
N PRO A 34 13.00 9.90 -7.69
CA PRO A 34 13.59 10.67 -8.78
C PRO A 34 13.26 10.08 -10.17
N SER A 35 12.81 8.83 -10.25
CA SER A 35 12.38 8.19 -11.50
C SER A 35 11.62 6.88 -11.24
N VAL A 36 10.95 6.37 -12.29
CA VAL A 36 10.38 5.02 -12.32
C VAL A 36 11.46 3.94 -12.13
N GLY A 37 12.68 4.20 -12.63
CA GLY A 37 13.82 3.31 -12.41
C GLY A 37 14.16 3.17 -10.93
N ALA A 38 14.12 4.27 -10.19
CA ALA A 38 14.30 4.26 -8.74
C ALA A 38 13.15 3.55 -8.01
N MET A 39 11.91 3.69 -8.47
CA MET A 39 10.77 2.92 -7.93
C MET A 39 10.95 1.41 -8.12
N LEU A 40 11.66 0.97 -9.16
CA LEU A 40 11.94 -0.45 -9.44
C LEU A 40 13.21 -0.97 -8.75
N GLN A 41 14.06 -0.09 -8.20
CA GLN A 41 15.25 -0.51 -7.47
C GLN A 41 14.85 -1.10 -6.11
N PRO A 42 15.19 -2.37 -5.80
CA PRO A 42 14.70 -3.04 -4.60
C PRO A 42 14.99 -2.30 -3.29
N SER A 43 16.21 -1.76 -3.12
CA SER A 43 16.59 -1.03 -1.92
C SER A 43 15.76 0.24 -1.70
N LEU A 44 15.55 1.04 -2.75
CA LEU A 44 14.77 2.28 -2.67
C LEU A 44 13.27 2.00 -2.51
N ASN A 45 12.77 0.96 -3.18
CA ASN A 45 11.38 0.51 -3.08
C ASN A 45 11.04 0.06 -1.65
N VAL A 46 11.90 -0.76 -1.04
CA VAL A 46 11.73 -1.22 0.35
C VAL A 46 11.89 -0.07 1.34
N ASP A 47 12.90 0.78 1.18
CA ASP A 47 13.12 1.93 2.06
C ASP A 47 11.90 2.87 2.10
N TYR A 48 11.36 3.23 0.93
CA TYR A 48 10.17 4.06 0.86
C TYR A 48 8.95 3.40 1.53
N ALA A 49 8.69 2.13 1.22
CA ALA A 49 7.55 1.41 1.79
C ALA A 49 7.65 1.32 3.32
N ALA A 50 8.84 1.06 3.87
CA ALA A 50 9.08 1.03 5.30
C ALA A 50 8.84 2.40 5.97
N ARG A 51 9.37 3.49 5.37
CA ARG A 51 9.13 4.85 5.86
C ARG A 51 7.65 5.22 5.80
N PHE A 52 6.95 4.85 4.73
CA PHE A 52 5.53 5.12 4.58
C PHE A 52 4.68 4.34 5.60
N LEU A 53 4.94 3.04 5.79
CA LEU A 53 4.28 2.23 6.81
C LEU A 53 4.50 2.78 8.23
N LYS A 54 5.71 3.30 8.53
CA LYS A 54 5.98 3.94 9.82
C LYS A 54 5.12 5.20 10.02
N ARG A 55 5.02 6.06 9.01
CA ARG A 55 4.14 7.26 9.06
C ARG A 55 2.67 6.88 9.24
N LEU A 56 2.21 5.82 8.56
CA LEU A 56 0.84 5.31 8.71
C LEU A 56 0.61 4.77 10.12
N ARG A 57 1.58 4.06 10.71
CA ARG A 57 1.47 3.60 12.10
C ARG A 57 1.38 4.76 13.08
N GLU A 58 2.19 5.79 12.91
CA GLU A 58 2.16 6.98 13.75
C GLU A 58 0.79 7.69 13.66
N ARG A 59 0.21 7.77 12.46
CA ARG A 59 -1.11 8.38 12.24
C ARG A 59 -2.27 7.54 12.77
N GLU A 60 -2.24 6.22 12.57
CA GLU A 60 -3.36 5.32 12.84
C GLU A 60 -3.24 4.62 14.22
N GLY A 61 -2.11 4.78 14.90
CA GLY A 61 -1.85 4.28 16.26
C GLY A 61 -1.47 2.80 16.37
N ASN A 62 -1.69 1.98 15.32
CA ASN A 62 -1.38 0.55 15.36
C ASN A 62 -1.01 -0.01 13.97
N TRP A 63 -0.28 -1.13 13.97
CA TRP A 63 0.22 -1.77 12.74
C TRP A 63 -0.89 -2.34 11.86
N THR A 64 -1.94 -2.90 12.46
CA THR A 64 -3.09 -3.44 11.71
C THR A 64 -3.69 -2.37 10.81
N MET A 65 -3.94 -1.18 11.34
CA MET A 65 -4.51 -0.06 10.58
C MET A 65 -3.48 0.57 9.64
N ALA A 66 -2.19 0.59 10.00
CA ALA A 66 -1.13 1.06 9.11
C ALA A 66 -1.06 0.23 7.82
N VAL A 67 -1.07 -1.10 7.94
CA VAL A 67 -1.05 -2.01 6.78
C VAL A 67 -2.36 -1.94 6.01
N ALA A 68 -3.50 -1.77 6.69
CA ALA A 68 -4.78 -1.51 6.03
C ALA A 68 -4.72 -0.28 5.11
N ARG A 69 -4.21 0.85 5.64
CA ARG A 69 -4.08 2.11 4.89
C ARG A 69 -3.06 2.04 3.77
N TYR A 70 -1.99 1.26 3.93
CA TYR A 70 -1.01 1.03 2.88
C TYR A 70 -1.65 0.45 1.61
N HIS A 71 -2.65 -0.43 1.77
CA HIS A 71 -3.27 -1.15 0.65
C HIS A 71 -4.49 -0.47 0.03
N ALA A 72 -5.12 0.50 0.70
CA ALA A 72 -6.39 1.07 0.25
C ALA A 72 -6.46 2.60 0.25
N GLY A 73 -5.44 3.30 0.79
CA GLY A 73 -5.41 4.74 0.83
C GLY A 73 -6.47 5.36 1.78
N PRO A 74 -6.71 6.68 1.69
CA PRO A 74 -7.65 7.37 2.56
C PRO A 74 -9.13 7.13 2.17
N ASN A 75 -9.41 6.94 0.88
CA ASN A 75 -10.76 6.82 0.32
C ASN A 75 -11.01 5.36 -0.09
N ASN A 76 -11.50 4.55 0.84
CA ASN A 76 -11.68 3.12 0.64
C ASN A 76 -13.01 2.83 -0.06
N ASP A 77 -12.96 2.46 -1.34
CA ASP A 77 -14.10 1.85 -2.05
C ASP A 77 -14.49 0.51 -1.38
N PRO A 78 -15.77 0.08 -1.40
CA PRO A 78 -16.22 -1.23 -0.94
C PRO A 78 -15.33 -2.44 -1.31
N ALA A 79 -14.74 -2.48 -2.52
CA ALA A 79 -13.84 -3.57 -2.92
C ALA A 79 -12.51 -3.54 -2.14
N GLN A 80 -11.98 -2.35 -1.88
CA GLN A 80 -10.78 -2.15 -1.08
C GLN A 80 -11.03 -2.49 0.39
N LYS A 81 -12.24 -2.23 0.92
CA LYS A 81 -12.63 -2.63 2.27
C LYS A 81 -12.53 -4.14 2.49
N ARG A 82 -13.05 -4.98 1.58
CA ARG A 82 -12.98 -6.45 1.73
C ARG A 82 -11.54 -6.96 1.78
N TYR A 83 -10.71 -6.47 0.86
CA TYR A 83 -9.29 -6.85 0.81
C TYR A 83 -8.56 -6.43 2.09
N VAL A 84 -8.76 -5.19 2.54
CA VAL A 84 -8.19 -4.68 3.79
C VAL A 84 -8.63 -5.51 4.99
N CYS A 85 -9.91 -5.86 5.11
CA CYS A 85 -10.40 -6.67 6.22
C CYS A 85 -9.82 -8.09 6.21
N ARG A 86 -9.53 -8.65 5.04
CA ARG A 86 -8.79 -9.91 4.92
C ARG A 86 -7.36 -9.78 5.41
N VAL A 87 -6.66 -8.72 5.04
CA VAL A 87 -5.29 -8.44 5.51
C VAL A 87 -5.27 -8.27 7.03
N MET A 88 -6.19 -7.49 7.59
CA MET A 88 -6.30 -7.28 9.03
C MET A 88 -6.59 -8.57 9.78
N THR A 89 -7.49 -9.41 9.28
CA THR A 89 -7.79 -10.74 9.85
C THR A 89 -6.53 -11.60 9.93
N ASN A 90 -5.74 -11.68 8.85
CA ASN A 90 -4.51 -12.47 8.82
C ASN A 90 -3.45 -11.92 9.78
N MET A 91 -3.28 -10.60 9.86
CA MET A 91 -2.31 -9.97 10.77
C MET A 91 -2.64 -10.24 12.24
N ILE A 92 -3.92 -10.17 12.60
CA ILE A 92 -4.37 -10.42 13.96
C ILE A 92 -4.22 -11.90 14.30
N ALA A 93 -4.60 -12.80 13.38
CA ALA A 93 -4.45 -14.25 13.56
C ALA A 93 -2.98 -14.69 13.73
N THR A 94 -2.03 -13.92 13.21
CA THR A 94 -0.59 -14.19 13.30
C THR A 94 0.13 -13.42 14.42
N GLY A 95 -0.61 -12.67 15.25
CA GLY A 95 -0.06 -11.96 16.41
C GLY A 95 0.58 -10.60 16.13
N PHE A 96 0.46 -10.07 14.91
CA PHE A 96 1.02 -8.77 14.52
C PHE A 96 0.13 -7.57 14.93
N GLY A 97 -1.01 -7.81 15.58
CA GLY A 97 -1.87 -6.75 16.11
C GLY A 97 -3.15 -7.27 16.75
N ASN A 98 -4.02 -6.34 17.14
CA ASN A 98 -5.30 -6.63 17.78
C ASN A 98 -6.45 -5.91 17.05
N TRP A 99 -7.67 -6.44 17.20
CA TRP A 99 -8.87 -5.73 16.76
C TRP A 99 -9.09 -4.48 17.61
N THR A 100 -8.94 -3.30 17.02
CA THR A 100 -9.34 -2.03 17.64
C THR A 100 -10.82 -1.71 17.37
N PRO A 101 -11.47 -0.84 18.16
CA PRO A 101 -12.83 -0.37 17.86
C PRO A 101 -12.95 0.22 16.45
N GLN A 102 -11.96 0.99 16.01
CA GLN A 102 -11.89 1.58 14.67
C GLN A 102 -11.79 0.51 13.59
N ALA A 103 -10.95 -0.51 13.80
CA ALA A 103 -10.80 -1.64 12.91
C ALA A 103 -12.09 -2.45 12.77
N LYS A 104 -12.77 -2.72 13.90
CA LYS A 104 -14.07 -3.40 13.91
C LYS A 104 -15.13 -2.59 13.17
N ASN A 105 -15.21 -1.29 13.42
CA ASN A 105 -16.15 -0.41 12.72
C ASN A 105 -15.86 -0.31 11.21
N PHE A 106 -14.57 -0.26 10.84
CA PHE A 106 -14.15 -0.26 9.45
C PHE A 106 -14.58 -1.53 8.72
N CYS A 107 -14.44 -2.69 9.37
CA CYS A 107 -14.79 -4.00 8.81
C CYS A 107 -16.22 -4.48 9.09
N ALA A 108 -17.01 -3.74 9.88
CA ALA A 108 -18.42 -4.02 10.08
C ALA A 108 -19.20 -3.64 8.82
N GLY A 109 -19.87 -4.62 8.20
CA GLY A 109 -20.54 -4.51 6.90
C GLY A 109 -19.78 -5.31 5.86
#